data_AF-A0A9D8G0B3-F1
#
_entry.id   AF-A0A9D8G0B3-F1
#
_cell.length_a   1.000
_cell.length_b   1.000
_cell.length_c   1.000
_cell.angle_alpha   90.00
_cell.angle_beta   90.00
_cell.angle_gamma   90.00
#
_symmetry.space_group_name_H-M   'P 1'
#
loop_
_entity.id
_entity.type
_entity.pdbx_description
1 polymer ?
#
loop_
_entity_poly.entity_id
_entity_poly.type
_entity_poly.pdbx_seq_one_letter_code
_entity_poly.pdbx_strand_id
1 'polypeptide(L)' 'MAWLNKIMVIGNVGTDPEMRFTPNGKPVTTFPLATNRFYTTSDGERKRETEWFDVVTWDRQAESCN' A
#
# COMPACT_ATOMS: atom_id res chain seq x y z
N MET A 1 -14.72 23.39 -10.27
CA MET A 1 -13.29 23.08 -10.40
C MET A 1 -13.10 21.67 -9.87
N ALA A 2 -12.61 20.72 -10.69
CA ALA A 2 -12.45 19.32 -10.30
C ALA A 2 -10.96 19.01 -10.13
N TRP A 3 -10.60 18.28 -9.08
CA TRP A 3 -9.23 17.88 -8.77
C TRP A 3 -9.08 16.37 -8.89
N LEU A 4 -7.96 15.89 -9.45
CA LEU A 4 -7.66 14.47 -9.54
C LEU A 4 -6.70 14.07 -8.42
N ASN A 5 -7.11 13.12 -7.59
CA ASN A 5 -6.22 12.39 -6.70
C ASN A 5 -6.21 10.91 -7.11
N LYS A 6 -5.09 10.45 -7.65
CA LYS A 6 -4.90 9.06 -8.10
C LYS A 6 -3.47 8.63 -7.76
N ILE A 7 -3.36 7.45 -7.17
CA ILE A 7 -2.09 6.78 -6.86
C ILE A 7 -2.10 5.41 -7.54
N MET A 8 -0.95 5.00 -8.07
CA MET A 8 -0.72 3.64 -8.58
C MET A 8 0.57 3.13 -7.94
N VAL A 9 0.50 2.02 -7.20
CA VAL A 9 1.65 1.41 -6.53
C VAL A 9 1.71 -0.06 -6.91
N ILE A 10 2.92 -0.55 -7.17
CA ILE A 10 3.22 -1.95 -7.43
C ILE A 10 4.34 -2.35 -6.47
N GLY A 11 4.17 -3.46 -5.78
CA GLY A 11 5.06 -3.88 -4.70
C GLY A 11 4.72 -5.25 -4.16
N ASN A 12 5.32 -5.58 -3.02
CA ASN A 12 5.09 -6.83 -2.30
C ASN A 12 4.43 -6.55 -0.96
N VAL A 13 3.51 -7.42 -0.54
CA VAL A 13 2.87 -7.34 0.77
C VAL A 13 3.88 -7.70 1.86
N GLY A 14 3.97 -6.90 2.92
CA GLY A 14 4.97 -7.06 3.98
C GLY A 14 4.59 -7.99 5.13
N THR A 15 3.29 -8.12 5.40
CA THR A 15 2.73 -9.04 6.39
C THR A 15 1.33 -9.45 5.95
N ASP A 16 0.83 -10.55 6.50
CA ASP A 16 -0.52 -11.02 6.22
C ASP A 16 -1.55 -9.89 6.42
N PRO A 17 -2.53 -9.73 5.51
CA PRO A 17 -3.57 -8.73 5.65
C PRO A 17 -4.40 -8.93 6.93
N GLU A 18 -4.73 -7.82 7.58
CA GLU A 18 -5.54 -7.84 8.79
C GLU A 18 -6.95 -7.32 8.51
N MET A 19 -7.94 -8.21 8.55
CA MET A 19 -9.35 -7.85 8.45
C MET A 19 -9.94 -7.48 9.82
N ARG A 20 -10.64 -6.35 9.86
CA ARG A 20 -11.40 -5.85 11.00
C ARG A 20 -12.79 -5.44 10.55
N PHE A 21 -13.72 -5.33 11.50
CA PHE A 21 -15.05 -4.77 11.25
C PHE A 21 -15.20 -3.45 12.00
N THR A 22 -15.75 -2.44 11.33
CA THR A 22 -16.15 -1.19 11.99
C THR A 22 -17.30 -1.42 12.98
N PRO A 23 -17.59 -0.48 13.89
CA PRO A 23 -18.76 -0.59 14.79
C PRO A 23 -20.10 -0.78 14.06
N ASN A 24 -20.18 -0.29 12.82
CA ASN A 24 -21.35 -0.43 11.96
C ASN A 24 -21.33 -1.72 11.11
N GLY A 25 -20.41 -2.65 11.38
CA GLY A 25 -20.33 -3.96 10.72
C GLY A 25 -19.66 -3.96 9.35
N LYS A 26 -19.07 -2.85 8.89
CA LYS A 26 -18.36 -2.82 7.60
C LYS A 26 -16.98 -3.48 7.68
N PRO A 27 -16.62 -4.39 6.77
CA PRO A 27 -15.28 -4.99 6.72
C PRO A 27 -14.25 -3.98 6.20
N VAL A 28 -13.07 -4.03 6.81
CA VAL A 28 -11.89 -3.22 6.48
C VAL A 28 -10.66 -4.11 6.57
N THR A 29 -9.87 -4.18 5.51
CA THR A 29 -8.63 -4.97 5.49
C THR A 29 -7.44 -4.06 5.27
N THR A 30 -6.44 -4.17 6.14
CA THR A 30 -5.23 -3.32 6.10
C THR A 30 -3.99 -4.19 5.91
N PHE A 31 -3.08 -3.77 5.05
CA PHE A 31 -1.79 -4.43 4.84
C PHE A 31 -0.71 -3.43 4.36
N PRO A 32 0.55 -3.60 4.78
CA PRO A 32 1.65 -2.79 4.28
C PRO A 32 2.15 -3.33 2.94
N LEU A 33 2.44 -2.43 2.01
CA LEU A 33 2.98 -2.72 0.69
C LEU A 33 4.37 -2.08 0.54
N ALA A 34 5.38 -2.89 0.29
CA ALA A 34 6.74 -2.46 0.01
C ALA A 34 6.98 -2.28 -1.49
N THR A 35 7.43 -1.10 -1.90
CA THR A 35 7.96 -0.86 -3.25
C THR A 35 9.43 -0.47 -3.18
N ASN A 36 10.21 -0.88 -4.18
CA ASN A 36 11.65 -0.63 -4.21
C ASN A 36 11.97 0.42 -5.26
N ARG A 37 12.65 1.48 -4.82
CA ARG A 37 13.19 2.52 -5.70
C ARG A 37 14.69 2.32 -5.85
N PHE A 38 15.14 2.25 -7.10
CA PHE A 38 16.55 2.19 -7.45
C PHE A 38 16.98 3.53 -8.06
N TYR A 39 18.06 4.10 -7.56
CA TYR A 39 18.61 5.34 -8.11
C TYR A 39 20.13 5.37 -7.94
N THR A 40 20.79 6.19 -8.74
CA THR A 40 22.24 6.41 -8.67
C THR A 40 22.49 7.77 -8.03
N THR A 41 23.39 7.82 -7.05
CA THR A 41 23.80 9.08 -6.41
C THR A 41 24.73 9.88 -7.31
N SER A 42 24.98 11.15 -6.97
CA SER A 42 25.98 11.99 -7.64
C SER A 42 27.38 11.36 -7.66
N ASP A 43 27.68 10.55 -6.64
CA ASP A 43 28.99 9.92 -6.44
C ASP A 43 29.11 8.60 -7.23
N GLY A 44 28.08 8.23 -8.00
CA GLY A 44 28.06 7.03 -8.85
C GLY A 44 27.62 5.75 -8.15
N GLU A 45 27.26 5.80 -6.86
CA GLU A 45 26.78 4.64 -6.12
C GLU A 45 25.33 4.31 -6.46
N ARG A 46 25.04 3.03 -6.71
CA ARG A 46 23.66 2.54 -6.87
C ARG A 46 23.05 2.30 -5.50
N LYS A 47 22.00 3.05 -5.16
CA LYS A 47 21.21 2.86 -3.93
C LYS A 47 19.88 2.19 -4.23
N ARG A 48 19.43 1.41 -3.25
CA ARG A 48 18.10 0.82 -3.18
C ARG A 48 17.42 1.35 -1.93
N GLU A 49 16.26 1.95 -2.10
CA GLU A 49 15.40 2.36 -1.00
C GLU A 49 14.07 1.61 -1.09
N THR A 50 13.54 1.23 0.06
CA THR A 50 12.22 0.61 0.17
C THR A 50 11.25 1.63 0.74
N GLU A 51 10.22 1.95 -0.03
CA GLU A 51 9.10 2.78 0.38
C GLU A 51 7.95 1.87 0.82
N TRP A 52 7.29 2.23 1.93
CA TRP A 52 6.21 1.46 2.52
C TRP A 52 4.90 2.25 2.45
N PHE A 53 3.84 1.57 2.00
CA PHE A 53 2.50 2.12 1.89
C PHE A 53 1.54 1.29 2.74
N ASP A 54 0.81 1.93 3.65
CA ASP A 54 -0.30 1.27 4.34
C ASP A 54 -1.55 1.32 3.45
N VAL A 55 -1.96 0.16 2.93
CA VAL A 55 -3.12 0.04 2.07
C VAL A 55 -4.33 -0.36 2.91
N VAL A 56 -5.39 0.45 2.84
CA VAL A 56 -6.67 0.18 3.50
C VAL A 56 -7.73 -0.07 2.43
N THR A 57 -8.35 -1.24 2.49
CA THR A 57 -9.44 -1.66 1.60
C THR A 57 -10.74 -1.78 2.38
N TRP A 58 -11.87 -1.54 1.71
CA TRP A 58 -13.20 -1.43 2.33
C TRP A 58 -14.21 -2.33 1.64
N ASP A 59 -15.27 -2.70 2.37
CA ASP A 59 -16.42 -3.43 1.87
C ASP A 59 -15.98 -4.71 1.10
N ARG A 60 -16.49 -4.93 -0.12
CA ARG A 60 -16.15 -6.11 -0.94
C ARG A 60 -14.64 -6.26 -1.23
N GLN A 61 -13.92 -5.14 -1.34
CA GLN A 61 -12.47 -5.19 -1.58
C GLN A 61 -11.73 -5.67 -0.33
N ALA A 62 -12.23 -5.31 0.87
CA ALA A 62 -11.67 -5.83 2.12
C ALA A 62 -11.76 -7.36 2.20
N GLU A 63 -12.91 -7.92 1.81
CA GLU A 63 -13.12 -9.37 1.76
C GLU A 63 -12.22 -10.08 0.74
N SER A 64 -11.94 -9.43 -0.39
CA SER A 64 -11.10 -9.99 -1.45
C SER A 64 -9.60 -9.91 -1.16
N CYS A 65 -9.21 -8.97 -0.30
CA CYS A 65 -7.82 -8.70 0.05
C CYS A 65 -7.37 -9.36 1.37
N ASN A 66 -8.22 -10.18 2.00
CA ASN A 66 -7.90 -10.94 3.20
C ASN A 66 -7.71 -12.42 2.91
#